data_AF-A0A2W4LNF2-F1
#
_entry.id   AF-A0A2W4LNF2-F1
#
_cell.length_a   1.000
_cell.length_b   1.000
_cell.length_c   1.000
_cell.angle_alpha   90.00
_cell.angle_beta   90.00
_cell.angle_gamma   90.00
#
_symmetry.space_group_name_H-M   'P 1'
#
loop_
_entity.id
_entity.type
_entity.pdbx_description
1 polymer ?
#
loop_
_entity_poly.entity_id
_entity_poly.type
_entity_poly.pdbx_seq_one_letter_code
_entity_poly.pdbx_strand_id
1 'polypeptide(L)'
;MRALAGAGMFAGMIRRIVAGVSGFVVGVGVLSGCTAPAEPVPSVTPVETTSSPSPSPSPTPTLTEEERLLAMIPDAAKGDDLLAAVEMAKFYLLLQPDLYRGGDSALWEFLALPECLFCSSTVTSTQ
;
A
#
# COMPACT_ATOMS: atom_id res chain seq x y z
N MET A 1 -48.23 -37.95 13.95
CA MET A 1 -48.99 -37.17 12.94
C MET A 1 -48.48 -35.73 12.91
N ARG A 2 -47.61 -35.41 11.94
CA ARG A 2 -47.51 -34.16 11.16
C ARG A 2 -46.10 -34.05 10.57
N ALA A 3 -46.06 -34.06 9.25
CA ALA A 3 -44.88 -34.00 8.42
C ALA A 3 -44.52 -32.53 8.09
N LEU A 4 -43.24 -32.34 7.74
CA LEU A 4 -42.69 -31.45 6.70
C LEU A 4 -43.19 -30.00 6.62
N ALA A 5 -42.28 -29.03 6.78
CA ALA A 5 -42.01 -27.96 5.79
C ALA A 5 -41.07 -26.90 6.39
N GLY A 6 -40.04 -26.52 5.64
CA GLY A 6 -39.13 -25.45 6.05
C GLY A 6 -37.82 -25.35 5.25
N ALA A 7 -37.60 -26.19 4.24
CA ALA A 7 -36.63 -25.90 3.18
C ALA A 7 -37.29 -24.90 2.21
N GLY A 8 -36.91 -23.62 2.25
CA GLY A 8 -37.55 -22.64 1.37
C GLY A 8 -37.10 -21.19 1.39
N MET A 9 -35.94 -20.82 1.98
CA MET A 9 -35.50 -19.41 2.00
C MET A 9 -34.22 -19.11 1.20
N PHE A 10 -33.86 -19.97 0.23
CA PHE A 10 -32.69 -19.76 -0.66
C PHE A 10 -33.02 -19.96 -2.15
N ALA A 11 -34.19 -19.51 -2.60
CA ALA A 11 -34.58 -19.60 -4.01
C ALA A 11 -35.40 -18.37 -4.42
N GLY A 12 -34.77 -17.21 -4.60
CA GLY A 12 -35.54 -16.02 -4.94
C GLY A 12 -34.81 -14.71 -5.21
N MET A 13 -33.57 -14.69 -5.69
CA MET A 13 -33.03 -13.45 -6.27
C MET A 13 -31.86 -13.65 -7.25
N ILE A 14 -31.87 -14.71 -8.03
CA ILE A 14 -30.92 -14.89 -9.16
C ILE A 14 -31.73 -14.96 -10.45
N ARG A 15 -32.17 -13.79 -10.96
CA ARG A 15 -32.39 -13.58 -12.40
C ARG A 15 -32.67 -12.12 -12.72
N ARG A 16 -32.03 -11.65 -13.81
CA ARG A 16 -32.12 -10.33 -14.50
C ARG A 16 -31.07 -9.37 -13.94
N ILE A 17 -29.93 -9.13 -14.60
CA ILE A 17 -29.81 -8.52 -15.94
C ILE A 17 -28.54 -9.05 -16.64
N VAL A 18 -28.73 -9.79 -17.74
CA VAL A 18 -27.72 -10.00 -18.79
C VAL A 18 -28.40 -9.59 -20.09
N ALA A 19 -27.94 -8.50 -20.72
CA ALA A 19 -28.07 -8.27 -22.16
C ALA A 19 -27.33 -6.98 -22.58
N GLY A 20 -26.33 -7.14 -23.46
CA GLY A 20 -25.86 -6.13 -24.43
C GLY A 20 -24.64 -5.31 -23.98
N VAL A 21 -23.57 -5.13 -24.76
CA VAL A 21 -23.32 -5.31 -26.20
C VAL A 21 -21.79 -5.38 -26.43
N SER A 22 -21.36 -6.32 -27.29
CA SER A 22 -20.30 -6.23 -28.33
C SER A 22 -19.19 -5.16 -28.15
N GLY A 23 -17.91 -5.48 -28.06
CA GLY A 23 -17.13 -6.26 -29.03
C GLY A 23 -16.25 -5.32 -29.86
N PHE A 24 -14.93 -5.33 -29.64
CA PHE A 24 -13.96 -4.88 -30.64
C PHE A 24 -12.58 -5.48 -30.35
N VAL A 25 -12.21 -6.50 -31.14
CA VAL A 25 -10.86 -7.06 -31.25
C VAL A 25 -10.24 -6.45 -32.51
N VAL A 26 -9.17 -5.68 -32.35
CA VAL A 26 -8.22 -5.28 -33.41
C VAL A 26 -6.87 -5.21 -32.68
N GLY A 27 -5.80 -5.89 -33.06
CA GLY A 27 -5.36 -6.28 -34.40
C GLY A 27 -3.99 -5.64 -34.61
N VAL A 28 -2.98 -6.50 -34.80
CA VAL A 28 -1.53 -6.27 -34.94
C VAL A 28 -1.13 -5.06 -35.79
N GLY A 29 -0.04 -4.38 -35.41
CA GLY A 29 0.69 -3.45 -36.27
C GLY A 29 2.15 -3.31 -35.84
N VAL A 30 3.05 -3.96 -36.59
CA VAL A 30 4.51 -3.91 -36.45
C VAL A 30 5.07 -2.84 -37.41
N LEU A 31 6.26 -2.32 -37.08
CA LEU A 31 7.30 -1.72 -37.95
C LEU A 31 7.42 -0.18 -38.10
N SER A 32 8.57 0.29 -37.59
CA SER A 32 9.58 1.16 -38.22
C SER A 32 9.40 2.68 -38.25
N GLY A 33 10.47 3.37 -37.85
CA GLY A 33 10.70 4.80 -38.04
C GLY A 33 12.07 5.21 -37.50
N CYS A 34 13.10 5.07 -38.33
CA CYS A 34 14.51 5.33 -38.05
C CYS A 34 14.87 6.82 -38.31
N THR A 35 15.99 7.25 -37.73
CA THR A 35 16.90 8.34 -38.14
C THR A 35 16.74 9.74 -37.53
N ALA A 36 17.78 10.19 -36.81
CA ALA A 36 18.54 11.39 -37.18
C ALA A 36 19.92 11.43 -36.46
N PRO A 37 20.98 12.05 -37.04
CA PRO A 37 22.37 11.88 -36.63
C PRO A 37 23.05 13.11 -35.97
N ALA A 38 24.17 12.79 -35.28
CA ALA A 38 25.45 13.52 -35.11
C ALA A 38 25.64 14.75 -34.18
N GLU A 39 26.46 14.50 -33.12
CA GLU A 39 27.63 15.26 -32.57
C GLU A 39 27.44 16.67 -31.92
N PRO A 40 28.34 17.18 -31.03
CA PRO A 40 29.71 16.72 -30.69
C PRO A 40 30.07 16.63 -29.17
N VAL A 41 31.24 16.03 -28.93
CA VAL A 41 31.95 15.80 -27.65
C VAL A 41 32.47 17.10 -27.01
N PRO A 42 32.24 17.36 -25.71
CA PRO A 42 33.07 18.29 -24.95
C PRO A 42 34.29 17.58 -24.31
N SER A 43 35.43 18.24 -24.52
CA SER A 43 36.77 17.95 -24.04
C SER A 43 36.86 17.70 -22.53
N VAL A 44 37.61 16.66 -22.15
CA VAL A 44 38.08 16.42 -20.78
C VAL A 44 39.25 17.36 -20.48
N THR A 45 39.15 18.13 -19.39
CA THR A 45 40.25 18.90 -18.79
C THR A 45 40.54 18.33 -17.40
N PRO A 46 41.82 18.20 -16.97
CA PRO A 46 42.17 17.42 -15.79
C PRO A 46 41.77 18.07 -14.47
N VAL A 47 41.52 17.19 -13.50
CA VAL A 47 41.07 17.43 -12.14
C VAL A 47 42.23 17.92 -11.26
N GLU A 48 42.07 19.04 -10.55
CA GLU A 48 42.82 19.32 -9.31
C GLU A 48 41.92 18.99 -8.11
N THR A 49 42.11 17.79 -7.55
CA THR A 49 41.41 17.37 -6.33
C THR A 49 42.20 17.88 -5.12
N THR A 50 41.76 19.00 -4.55
CA THR A 50 42.16 19.37 -3.19
C THR A 50 41.47 18.42 -2.22
N SER A 51 42.23 17.51 -1.62
CA SER A 51 41.74 16.57 -0.60
C SER A 51 41.35 17.31 0.68
N SER A 52 40.06 17.62 0.83
CA SER A 52 39.47 18.06 2.10
C SER A 52 39.36 16.87 3.06
N PRO A 53 39.60 17.03 4.38
CA PRO A 53 39.42 15.94 5.34
C PRO A 53 37.96 15.49 5.36
N SER A 54 37.75 14.19 5.16
CA SER A 54 36.42 13.57 5.17
C SER A 54 35.74 13.80 6.53
N PRO A 55 34.47 14.26 6.57
CA PRO A 55 33.72 14.33 7.82
C PRO A 55 33.56 12.92 8.38
N SER A 56 33.87 12.76 9.67
CA SER A 56 33.63 11.52 10.42
C SER A 56 32.12 11.24 10.47
N PRO A 57 31.66 9.99 10.29
CA PRO A 57 30.23 9.68 10.40
C PRO A 57 29.77 9.91 11.84
N SER A 58 28.88 10.88 12.04
CA SER A 58 28.17 11.09 13.30
C SER A 58 27.34 9.84 13.62
N PRO A 59 27.28 9.37 14.88
CA PRO A 59 26.44 8.23 15.23
C PRO A 59 24.97 8.60 14.97
N THR A 60 24.33 7.90 14.05
CA THR A 60 22.87 7.98 13.87
C THR A 60 22.23 7.44 15.15
N PRO A 61 21.29 8.17 15.79
CA PRO A 61 20.58 7.61 16.93
C PRO A 61 19.90 6.31 16.51
N THR A 62 20.21 5.22 17.22
CA THR A 62 19.49 3.95 17.05
C THR A 62 18.14 4.11 17.73
N LEU A 63 17.14 4.42 16.92
CA LEU A 63 15.76 4.55 17.34
C LEU A 63 15.22 3.14 17.63
N THR A 64 14.49 2.98 18.73
CA THR A 64 13.86 1.69 19.08
C THR A 64 12.76 1.34 18.07
N GLU A 65 12.37 0.06 18.00
CA GLU A 65 11.31 -0.36 17.08
C GLU A 65 9.98 0.33 17.41
N GLU A 66 9.66 0.49 18.69
CA GLU A 66 8.47 1.23 19.13
C GLU A 66 8.50 2.68 18.67
N GLU A 67 9.61 3.40 18.89
CA GLU A 67 9.74 4.78 18.41
C GLU A 67 9.60 4.86 16.88
N ARG A 68 10.06 3.83 16.15
CA ARG A 68 10.00 3.79 14.68
C ARG A 68 8.56 3.65 14.22
N LEU A 69 7.79 2.80 14.90
CA LEU A 69 6.37 2.60 14.64
C LEU A 69 5.57 3.86 14.98
N LEU A 70 5.84 4.51 16.12
CA LEU A 70 5.22 5.79 16.48
C LEU A 70 5.54 6.91 15.49
N ALA A 71 6.76 6.94 14.94
CA ALA A 71 7.15 7.94 13.96
C ALA A 71 6.39 7.80 12.63
N MET A 72 5.85 6.62 12.32
CA MET A 72 5.03 6.40 11.12
C MET A 72 3.60 6.94 11.26
N ILE A 73 3.14 7.23 12.48
CA ILE A 73 1.84 7.86 12.70
C ILE A 73 1.89 9.32 12.17
N PRO A 74 0.91 9.76 11.35
CA PRO A 74 0.89 11.13 10.83
C PRO A 74 0.64 12.15 11.95
N ASP A 75 1.24 13.34 11.86
CA ASP A 75 1.14 14.36 12.92
C ASP A 75 -0.29 14.79 13.22
N ALA A 76 -1.15 14.81 12.19
CA ALA A 76 -2.57 15.12 12.34
C ALA A 76 -3.33 14.09 13.21
N ALA A 77 -2.79 12.89 13.42
CA ALA A 77 -3.38 11.81 14.20
C ALA A 77 -2.79 11.65 15.62
N LYS A 78 -1.86 12.52 16.03
CA LYS A 78 -1.14 12.40 17.32
C LYS A 78 -1.77 13.17 18.48
N GLY A 79 -2.84 13.91 18.24
CA GLY A 79 -3.54 14.70 19.26
C GLY A 79 -4.61 13.91 20.03
N ASP A 80 -5.07 14.51 21.13
CA ASP A 80 -6.13 13.96 21.99
C ASP A 80 -7.52 14.58 21.72
N ASP A 81 -7.65 15.33 20.62
CA ASP A 81 -8.90 15.97 20.22
C ASP A 81 -9.69 15.14 19.19
N LEU A 82 -10.94 15.55 18.93
CA LEU A 82 -11.82 14.84 18.01
C LEU A 82 -11.25 14.75 16.58
N LEU A 83 -10.58 15.80 16.11
CA LEU A 83 -10.01 15.80 14.75
C LEU A 83 -8.87 14.79 14.68
N ALA A 84 -7.98 14.79 15.68
CA ALA A 84 -6.90 13.83 15.75
C ALA A 84 -7.38 12.37 15.84
N ALA A 85 -8.43 12.10 16.62
CA ALA A 85 -9.04 10.77 16.70
C ALA A 85 -9.60 10.31 15.34
N VAL A 86 -10.23 11.22 14.58
CA VAL A 86 -10.72 10.93 13.23
C VAL A 86 -9.58 10.63 12.27
N GLU A 87 -8.49 11.40 12.32
CA GLU A 87 -7.31 11.15 11.48
C GLU A 87 -6.58 9.85 11.84
N MET A 88 -6.51 9.50 13.13
CA MET A 88 -5.99 8.19 13.57
C MET A 88 -6.85 7.04 13.02
N ALA A 89 -8.17 7.13 13.15
CA ALA A 89 -9.07 6.10 12.66
C ALA A 89 -8.93 5.92 11.13
N LYS A 90 -8.85 7.02 10.37
CA LYS A 90 -8.61 6.96 8.92
C LYS A 90 -7.26 6.32 8.62
N PHE A 91 -6.20 6.78 9.28
CA PHE A 91 -4.85 6.26 9.07
C PHE A 91 -4.80 4.75 9.29
N TYR A 92 -5.32 4.27 10.42
CA TYR A 92 -5.32 2.86 10.75
C TYR A 92 -6.10 2.02 9.72
N LEU A 93 -7.30 2.46 9.32
CA LEU A 93 -8.09 1.75 8.31
C LEU A 93 -7.40 1.72 6.93
N LEU A 94 -6.63 2.76 6.60
CA LEU A 94 -5.89 2.85 5.35
C LEU A 94 -4.58 2.05 5.34
N LEU A 95 -4.13 1.51 6.48
CA LEU A 95 -3.01 0.55 6.52
C LEU A 95 -3.44 -0.82 5.99
N GLN A 96 -4.70 -1.20 6.20
CA GLN A 96 -5.20 -2.54 5.87
C GLN A 96 -4.94 -2.97 4.41
N PRO A 97 -5.18 -2.12 3.38
CA PRO A 97 -4.97 -2.50 1.99
C PRO A 97 -3.51 -2.86 1.68
N ASP A 98 -2.53 -2.30 2.40
CA ASP A 98 -1.11 -2.59 2.20
C ASP A 98 -0.76 -4.00 2.67
N LEU A 99 -1.41 -4.50 3.71
CA LEU A 99 -1.25 -5.88 4.19
C LEU A 99 -1.63 -6.89 3.09
N TYR A 100 -2.72 -6.65 2.36
CA TYR A 100 -3.12 -7.48 1.22
C TYR A 100 -2.17 -7.41 0.02
N ARG A 101 -1.25 -6.45 0.00
CA ARG A 101 -0.17 -6.35 -1.01
C ARG A 101 1.15 -6.95 -0.52
N GLY A 102 1.15 -7.62 0.64
CA GLY A 102 2.36 -8.20 1.26
C GLY A 102 3.19 -7.20 2.04
N GLY A 103 2.58 -6.09 2.49
CA GLY A 103 3.22 -5.13 3.40
C GLY A 103 3.47 -5.71 4.80
N ASP A 104 4.36 -5.06 5.54
CA ASP A 104 4.68 -5.40 6.94
C ASP A 104 3.48 -5.15 7.87
N SER A 105 3.14 -6.12 8.72
CA SER A 105 2.06 -6.04 9.69
C SER A 105 2.46 -5.40 11.03
N ALA A 106 3.74 -5.09 11.26
CA ALA A 106 4.22 -4.58 12.55
C ALA A 106 3.45 -3.34 13.03
N LEU A 107 3.21 -2.35 12.15
CA LEU A 107 2.47 -1.14 12.51
C LEU A 107 0.98 -1.39 12.74
N TRP A 108 0.40 -2.32 11.99
CA TRP A 108 -0.99 -2.73 12.20
C TRP A 108 -1.18 -3.40 13.55
N GLU A 109 -0.31 -4.35 13.90
CA GLU A 109 -0.34 -5.06 15.18
C GLU A 109 -0.04 -4.12 16.35
N PHE A 110 0.90 -3.19 16.17
CA PHE A 110 1.28 -2.22 17.20
C PHE A 110 0.12 -1.29 17.60
N LEU A 111 -0.68 -0.85 16.63
CA LEU A 111 -1.82 0.04 16.88
C LEU A 111 -3.09 -0.72 17.30
N ALA A 112 -3.13 -2.03 17.11
CA ALA A 112 -4.28 -2.86 17.43
C ALA A 112 -4.25 -3.33 18.89
N LEU A 113 -5.44 -3.40 19.50
CA LEU A 113 -5.60 -4.16 20.73
C LEU A 113 -5.60 -5.67 20.42
N PRO A 114 -4.95 -6.51 21.26
CA PRO A 114 -4.82 -7.94 21.02
C PRO A 114 -6.17 -8.68 21.00
N GLU A 115 -7.18 -8.17 21.70
CA GLU A 115 -8.54 -8.71 21.71
C GLU A 115 -9.38 -8.31 20.47
N CYS A 116 -8.87 -7.44 19.59
CA CYS A 116 -9.57 -7.05 18.38
C CYS A 116 -9.61 -8.22 17.38
N LEU A 117 -10.75 -8.92 17.30
CA LEU A 117 -10.93 -10.06 16.39
C LEU A 117 -10.73 -9.70 14.91
N PHE A 118 -11.22 -8.53 14.49
CA PHE A 118 -11.02 -8.07 13.11
C PHE A 118 -9.53 -7.78 12.82
N CYS A 119 -8.85 -7.12 13.75
CA CYS A 119 -7.45 -6.73 13.59
C CYS A 119 -6.53 -7.96 13.52
N SER A 120 -6.71 -8.91 14.44
CA SER A 120 -5.94 -10.17 14.47
C SER A 120 -6.24 -11.08 13.27
N SER A 121 -7.50 -11.21 12.87
CA SER A 121 -7.87 -12.02 11.70
C SER A 121 -7.37 -11.43 10.39
N THR A 122 -7.27 -10.10 10.27
CA THR A 122 -6.70 -9.44 9.09
C THR A 122 -5.26 -9.92 8.86
N VAL A 123 -4.40 -9.84 9.87
CA VAL A 123 -3.01 -10.29 9.77
C VAL A 123 -2.92 -11.76 9.38
N THR A 124 -3.70 -12.61 10.06
CA THR A 124 -3.74 -14.05 9.78
C THR A 124 -4.19 -14.37 8.35
N SER A 125 -5.02 -13.51 7.74
CA SER A 125 -5.51 -13.70 6.38
C SER A 125 -4.58 -13.17 5.29
N THR A 126 -3.61 -12.33 5.64
CA THR A 126 -2.70 -11.66 4.70
C THR A 126 -1.26 -12.18 4.72
N GLN A 127 -0.92 -13.04 5.67
CA GLN A 127 0.37 -13.73 5.77
C GLN A 127 0.27 -15.17 5.25
#